data_AF-A0A353PC24-F1
#
_entry.id   AF-A0A353PC24-F1
#
_cell.length_a   1.000
_cell.length_b   1.000
_cell.length_c   1.000
_cell.angle_alpha   90.00
_cell.angle_beta   90.00
_cell.angle_gamma   90.00
#
_symmetry.space_group_name_H-M   'P 1'
#
loop_
_entity.id
_entity.type
_entity.pdbx_description
1 polymer ?
#
loop_
_entity_poly.entity_id
_entity_poly.type
_entity_poly.pdbx_seq_one_letter_code
_entity_poly.pdbx_strand_id
1 'polypeptide(L)'
;RKIIRREFNVLPPEQRLTALRLTIVLRLAVLLPRARGSEPAPPIQLTATTDGLHMDFPKKGLTLRPLMHADLLEEQALLERAGFALSFGETD
;
A
#
# COMPACT_ATOMS: atom_id res chain seq x y z
N ARG A 1 2.18 -13.21 -2.16
CA ARG A 1 2.92 -13.89 -1.07
C ARG A 1 2.49 -13.28 0.25
N LYS A 2 2.11 -14.08 1.26
CA LYS A 2 1.62 -13.61 2.56
C LYS A 2 2.73 -12.86 3.32
N ILE A 3 2.38 -11.79 4.05
CA ILE A 3 3.28 -11.18 5.04
C ILE A 3 3.16 -11.98 6.34
N ILE A 4 4.26 -12.57 6.80
CA ILE A 4 4.30 -13.33 8.05
C ILE A 4 5.18 -12.57 9.04
N ARG A 5 4.58 -11.92 10.05
CA ARG A 5 5.31 -11.07 11.02
C ARG A 5 6.53 -11.76 11.67
N ARG A 6 6.44 -13.06 11.94
CA ARG A 6 7.53 -13.82 12.57
C ARG A 6 8.78 -13.92 11.68
N GLU A 7 8.67 -13.76 10.36
CA GLU A 7 9.83 -13.77 9.46
C GLU A 7 10.76 -12.58 9.74
N PHE A 8 10.22 -11.48 10.28
CA PHE A 8 11.02 -10.33 10.70
C PHE A 8 11.77 -10.56 12.02
N ASN A 9 11.54 -11.68 12.72
CA ASN A 9 12.22 -11.96 14.00
C ASN A 9 13.74 -12.18 13.86
N VAL A 10 14.21 -12.44 12.63
CA VAL A 10 15.64 -12.52 12.32
C VAL A 10 16.35 -11.17 12.47
N LEU A 11 15.60 -10.07 12.44
CA LEU A 11 16.13 -8.72 12.61
C LEU A 11 16.17 -8.32 14.10
N PRO A 12 17.06 -7.39 14.47
CA PRO A 12 17.03 -6.75 15.80
C PRO A 12 15.63 -6.19 16.10
N PRO A 13 15.11 -6.31 17.34
CA PRO A 13 13.75 -5.90 17.70
C PRO A 13 13.37 -4.49 17.23
N GLU A 14 14.30 -3.54 17.34
CA GLU A 14 14.16 -2.14 16.94
C GLU A 14 13.99 -1.93 15.42
N GLN A 15 14.43 -2.89 14.60
CA GLN A 15 14.35 -2.81 13.14
C GLN A 15 13.12 -3.51 12.56
N ARG A 16 12.47 -4.41 13.33
CA ARG A 16 11.39 -5.27 12.82
C ARG A 16 10.21 -4.46 12.29
N LEU A 17 9.79 -3.44 13.04
CA LEU A 17 8.66 -2.59 12.65
C LEU A 17 9.00 -1.76 11.41
N THR A 18 10.21 -1.22 11.34
CA THR A 18 10.70 -0.46 10.17
C THR A 18 10.74 -1.36 8.94
N ALA A 19 11.27 -2.57 9.05
CA ALA A 19 11.33 -3.53 7.94
C ALA A 19 9.93 -3.95 7.46
N LEU A 20 8.98 -4.15 8.39
CA LEU A 20 7.58 -4.41 8.04
C LEU A 20 6.97 -3.23 7.27
N ARG A 21 7.14 -1.99 7.76
CA ARG A 21 6.64 -0.78 7.10
C ARG A 21 7.25 -0.59 5.72
N LEU A 22 8.56 -0.76 5.56
CA LEU A 22 9.24 -0.69 4.26
C LEU A 22 8.73 -1.76 3.30
N THR A 23 8.49 -2.97 3.79
CA THR A 23 7.88 -4.04 2.98
C THR A 23 6.51 -3.63 2.47
N ILE A 24 5.67 -3.02 3.31
CA ILE A 24 4.33 -2.54 2.92
C ILE A 24 4.44 -1.43 1.86
N VAL A 25 5.26 -0.42 2.10
CA VAL A 25 5.47 0.68 1.14
C VAL A 25 5.98 0.16 -0.21
N LEU A 26 6.93 -0.78 -0.20
CA LEU A 26 7.44 -1.40 -1.42
C LEU A 26 6.34 -2.16 -2.18
N ARG A 27 5.50 -2.91 -1.48
CA ARG A 27 4.40 -3.66 -2.09
C ARG A 27 3.39 -2.73 -2.76
N LEU A 28 3.00 -1.65 -2.06
CA LEU A 28 2.14 -0.61 -2.63
C LEU A 28 2.79 0.02 -3.86
N ALA A 29 4.06 0.40 -3.79
CA ALA A 29 4.78 1.01 -4.91
C ALA A 29 4.86 0.13 -6.17
N VAL A 30 4.87 -1.20 -6.00
CA VAL A 30 4.86 -2.16 -7.12
C VAL A 30 3.46 -2.35 -7.70
N LEU A 31 2.42 -2.27 -6.87
CA LEU A 31 1.01 -2.41 -7.26
C LEU A 31 0.53 -1.18 -8.05
N LEU A 32 0.97 0.01 -7.63
CA LEU A 32 0.59 1.26 -8.27
C LEU A 32 1.06 1.29 -9.74
N PRO A 33 0.19 1.67 -10.69
CA PRO A 33 0.56 1.80 -12.09
C PRO A 33 1.67 2.85 -12.21
N ARG A 34 2.82 2.42 -12.73
CA ARG A 34 3.88 3.35 -13.10
C ARG A 34 3.41 4.17 -14.30
N ALA A 35 3.75 5.45 -14.28
CA ALA A 35 3.79 6.28 -15.47
C ALA A 35 4.37 5.48 -16.64
N ARG A 36 3.59 5.28 -17.70
CA ARG A 36 4.10 4.70 -18.94
C ARG A 36 4.56 5.86 -19.82
N GLY A 37 5.85 5.91 -20.15
CA GLY A 37 6.41 6.98 -20.98
C GLY A 37 6.71 8.26 -20.20
N SER A 38 6.49 9.42 -20.84
CA SER A 38 6.85 10.74 -20.31
C SER A 38 5.75 11.38 -19.44
N GLU A 39 4.63 10.70 -19.22
CA GLU A 39 3.54 11.24 -18.41
C GLU A 39 3.91 11.15 -16.92
N PRO A 40 3.76 12.21 -16.12
CA PRO A 40 4.06 12.14 -14.70
C PRO A 40 3.15 11.12 -14.00
N ALA A 41 3.68 10.42 -13.00
CA ALA A 41 2.87 9.52 -12.19
C ALA A 41 1.72 10.31 -11.53
N PRO A 42 0.51 9.75 -11.43
CA PRO A 42 -0.60 10.44 -10.79
C PRO A 42 -0.22 10.81 -9.35
N PRO A 43 -0.65 11.98 -8.85
CA PRO A 43 -0.32 12.43 -7.50
C PRO A 43 -1.13 11.62 -6.49
N ILE A 44 -0.61 10.44 -6.13
CA ILE A 44 -1.16 9.60 -5.08
C ILE A 44 -0.57 10.08 -3.76
N GLN A 45 -1.43 10.46 -2.82
CA GLN A 45 -0.98 10.81 -1.47
C GLN A 45 -1.08 9.62 -0.55
N LEU A 46 -0.08 9.46 0.32
CA LEU A 46 -0.02 8.40 1.31
C LEU A 46 0.09 9.04 2.70
N THR A 47 -0.86 8.74 3.59
CA THR A 47 -0.89 9.27 4.94
C THR A 47 -0.78 8.13 5.96
N ALA A 48 0.16 8.25 6.90
CA ALA A 48 0.26 7.31 8.01
C ALA A 48 -0.89 7.54 9.01
N THR A 49 -1.55 6.44 9.40
CA THR A 49 -2.52 6.42 10.50
C THR A 49 -1.90 5.78 11.73
N THR A 50 -2.66 5.70 12.82
CA THR A 50 -2.22 5.05 14.06
C THR A 50 -1.84 3.58 13.86
N ASP A 51 -2.56 2.88 12.98
CA ASP A 51 -2.50 1.43 12.78
C ASP A 51 -2.24 1.01 11.33
N GLY A 52 -1.95 1.97 10.44
CA GLY A 52 -2.00 1.71 9.01
C GLY A 52 -1.58 2.86 8.10
N LEU A 53 -2.09 2.80 6.87
CA LEU A 53 -1.91 3.81 5.84
C LEU A 53 -3.25 4.12 5.16
N HIS A 54 -3.44 5.39 4.81
CA HIS A 54 -4.49 5.85 3.91
C HIS A 54 -3.89 6.28 2.57
N MET A 55 -4.55 5.94 1.47
CA MET A 55 -4.16 6.34 0.12
C MET A 55 -5.25 7.16 -0.55
N ASP A 56 -4.91 8.39 -0.93
CA ASP A 56 -5.79 9.26 -1.69
C ASP A 56 -5.40 9.23 -3.16
N PHE A 57 -6.35 8.84 -4.00
CA PHE A 57 -6.24 8.88 -5.44
C PHE A 57 -6.88 10.16 -6.00
N PRO A 58 -6.36 10.70 -7.11
CA PRO A 58 -7.06 11.79 -7.79
C PRO A 58 -8.45 11.33 -8.24
N LYS A 59 -9.35 12.29 -8.41
CA LYS A 59 -10.74 12.06 -8.85
C LYS A 59 -10.84 11.07 -10.01
N LYS A 60 -11.71 10.07 -9.90
CA LYS A 60 -11.90 8.96 -10.86
C LYS A 60 -10.65 8.08 -11.07
N GLY A 61 -9.62 8.19 -10.25
CA GLY A 61 -8.36 7.46 -10.40
C GLY A 61 -8.53 5.94 -10.27
N LEU A 62 -9.40 5.49 -9.35
CA LEU A 62 -9.74 4.08 -9.16
C LEU A 62 -10.89 3.67 -10.09
N THR A 63 -11.86 4.55 -10.29
CA THR A 63 -13.00 4.36 -11.19
C THR A 63 -12.54 4.03 -12.62
N LEU A 64 -11.50 4.73 -13.11
CA LEU A 64 -10.94 4.49 -14.44
C LEU A 64 -9.99 3.28 -14.50
N ARG A 65 -9.68 2.65 -13.36
CA ARG A 65 -8.69 1.57 -13.24
C ARG A 65 -9.22 0.42 -12.37
N PRO A 66 -10.26 -0.30 -12.83
CA PRO A 66 -10.93 -1.33 -12.03
C PRO A 66 -10.02 -2.51 -11.62
N LEU A 67 -9.02 -2.85 -12.43
CA LEU A 67 -8.04 -3.89 -12.08
C LEU A 67 -7.16 -3.46 -10.90
N MET A 68 -6.67 -2.24 -10.93
CA MET A 68 -5.91 -1.66 -9.82
C MET A 68 -6.74 -1.57 -8.54
N HIS A 69 -8.02 -1.23 -8.67
CA HIS A 69 -8.95 -1.24 -7.54
C HIS A 69 -9.11 -2.64 -6.93
N ALA A 70 -9.26 -3.67 -7.77
CA ALA A 70 -9.30 -5.07 -7.32
C ALA A 70 -7.98 -5.49 -6.65
N ASP A 71 -6.84 -5.15 -7.24
CA ASP A 71 -5.52 -5.43 -6.66
C ASP A 71 -5.36 -4.76 -5.27
N LEU A 72 -5.82 -3.52 -5.11
CA LEU A 72 -5.79 -2.80 -3.83
C LEU A 72 -6.70 -3.43 -2.76
N LEU A 73 -7.87 -3.95 -3.14
CA LEU A 73 -8.76 -4.69 -2.23
C LEU A 73 -8.10 -5.98 -1.75
N GLU A 74 -7.44 -6.72 -2.64
CA GLU A 74 -6.69 -7.91 -2.26
C GLU A 74 -5.53 -7.58 -1.31
N GLU A 75 -4.79 -6.51 -1.60
CA GLU A 75 -3.67 -6.06 -0.76
C GLU A 75 -4.16 -5.59 0.61
N GLN A 76 -5.28 -4.86 0.69
CA GLN A 76 -5.91 -4.47 1.95
C GLN A 76 -6.21 -5.69 2.84
N ALA A 77 -6.87 -6.71 2.29
CA ALA A 77 -7.20 -7.93 3.03
C ALA A 77 -5.93 -8.70 3.47
N LEU A 78 -4.86 -8.65 2.67
CA LEU A 78 -3.59 -9.28 3.01
C LEU A 78 -2.88 -8.56 4.17
N LEU A 79 -2.88 -7.23 4.16
CA LEU A 79 -2.28 -6.40 5.21
C LEU A 79 -3.06 -6.49 6.52
N GLU A 80 -4.39 -6.53 6.46
CA GLU A 80 -5.26 -6.69 7.63
C GLU A 80 -4.96 -8.00 8.37
N ARG A 81 -4.77 -9.11 7.64
CA ARG A 81 -4.33 -10.40 8.20
C ARG A 81 -2.95 -10.34 8.84
N ALA A 82 -2.13 -9.37 8.44
CA ALA A 82 -0.84 -9.06 9.04
C ALA A 82 -0.95 -7.96 10.11
N GLY A 83 -2.16 -7.59 10.55
CA GLY A 83 -2.42 -6.60 11.60
C GLY A 83 -2.04 -5.17 11.22
N PHE A 84 -2.18 -4.82 9.94
CA PHE A 84 -1.89 -3.49 9.41
C PHE A 84 -3.07 -2.99 8.58
N ALA A 85 -3.63 -1.84 8.92
CA ALA A 85 -4.76 -1.28 8.19
C ALA A 85 -4.30 -0.61 6.88
N LEU A 86 -5.03 -0.84 5.81
CA LEU A 86 -4.91 -0.07 4.57
C LEU A 86 -6.29 0.44 4.21
N SER A 87 -6.43 1.73 3.96
CA SER A 87 -7.65 2.32 3.41
C SER A 87 -7.29 3.17 2.20
N PHE A 88 -8.25 3.37 1.30
CA PHE A 88 -8.05 4.17 0.11
C PHE A 88 -9.37 4.78 -0.38
N GLY A 89 -9.26 5.92 -1.05
CA GLY A 89 -10.39 6.65 -1.60
C GLY A 89 -9.99 7.53 -2.78
N GLU A 90 -10.96 8.23 -3.34
CA GLU A 90 -10.73 9.27 -4.35
C GLU A 90 -11.01 10.63 -3.72
N THR A 91 -10.17 11.63 -4.03
CA THR A 91 -10.44 13.02 -3.68
C THR A 91 -11.51 13.60 -4.60
N ASP A 92 -12.37 14.46 -4.05
CA ASP A 92 -13.43 15.17 -4.80
C ASP A 92 -12.92 16.05 -5.95
#